data_AF-A0A429X2A6-F1
#
_entry.id   AF-A0A429X2A6-F1
#
_cell.length_a   1.000
_cell.length_b   1.000
_cell.length_c   1.000
_cell.angle_alpha   90.00
_cell.angle_beta   90.00
_cell.angle_gamma   90.00
#
_symmetry.space_group_name_H-M   'P 1'
#
loop_
_entity.id
_entity.type
_entity.pdbx_description
1 polymer ?
#
loop_
_entity_poly.entity_id
_entity_poly.type
_entity_poly.pdbx_seq_one_letter_code
_entity_poly.pdbx_strand_id
1 'polypeptide(L)' 'MGIGPGSFIIIALVALLIFGPKKLPELGKAAGSTLREFKNATKGLADDDEKEQKKDSDK' A
#
# COMPACT_ATOMS: atom_id res chain seq x y z
N MET A 1 -1.53 17.78 -27.17
CA MET A 1 -0.14 17.36 -26.92
C MET A 1 -0.06 16.97 -25.46
N GLY A 2 -0.48 15.74 -25.14
CA GLY A 2 -0.63 15.29 -23.75
C GLY A 2 0.72 14.97 -23.13
N ILE A 3 0.78 15.04 -21.80
CA ILE A 3 1.89 14.56 -20.98
C ILE A 3 2.00 13.04 -21.24
N GLY A 4 2.81 12.67 -22.23
CA GLY A 4 2.98 11.28 -22.63
C GLY A 4 3.81 10.51 -21.59
N PRO A 5 3.72 9.17 -21.56
CA PRO A 5 4.47 8.32 -20.63
C PRO A 5 5.97 8.63 -20.54
N GLY A 6 6.57 9.14 -21.63
CA GLY A 6 7.99 9.54 -21.67
C GLY A 6 8.36 10.68 -20.69
N SER A 7 7.44 11.59 -20.40
CA SER A 7 7.68 12.68 -19.44
C SER A 7 7.83 12.19 -18.00
N PHE A 8 7.03 11.19 -17.61
CA PHE A 8 7.15 10.53 -16.31
C PHE A 8 8.48 9.78 -16.15
N ILE A 9 9.00 9.19 -17.24
CA ILE A 9 10.32 8.51 -17.23
C ILE A 9 11.45 9.48 -16.86
N ILE A 10 11.41 10.71 -17.38
CA ILE A 10 12.45 11.73 -17.11
C ILE A 10 12.39 12.15 -15.64
N ILE A 11 11.18 12.37 -15.12
CA ILE A 11 10.99 12.71 -13.70
C ILE A 11 11.49 11.57 -12.80
N ALA A 12 11.17 10.32 -13.14
CA ALA A 12 11.64 9.16 -12.40
C ALA A 12 13.17 9.04 -12.41
N LEU A 13 13.83 9.33 -13.55
CA LEU A 13 15.29 9.36 -13.65
C LEU A 13 15.91 10.45 -12.78
N VAL A 14 15.37 11.67 -12.79
CA VAL A 14 15.87 12.76 -11.93
C VAL A 14 15.69 12.41 -10.45
N ALA A 15 14.52 11.88 -10.06
CA ALA A 15 14.27 11.42 -8.70
C ALA A 15 15.23 10.29 -8.31
N LEU A 16 15.52 9.35 -9.22
CA LEU A 16 16.49 8.28 -9.03
C LEU A 16 17.92 8.78 -8.84
N LEU A 17 18.31 9.89 -9.46
CA LEU A 17 19.62 10.50 -9.24
C LEU A 17 19.74 11.12 -7.84
N ILE A 18 18.66 11.75 -7.35
CA ILE A 18 18.63 12.39 -6.02
C ILE A 18 18.54 11.34 -4.91
N PHE A 19 17.61 10.39 -5.03
CA PHE A 19 17.33 9.40 -4.00
C PHE A 19 18.19 8.13 -4.13
N GLY A 20 18.68 7.83 -5.33
CA GLY A 20 19.41 6.60 -5.67
C GLY A 20 18.48 5.41 -5.97
N PRO A 21 18.85 4.54 -6.94
CA PRO A 21 18.02 3.39 -7.33
C PRO A 21 17.86 2.34 -6.23
N LYS A 22 18.78 2.30 -5.26
CA LYS A 22 18.70 1.39 -4.12
C LYS A 22 17.68 1.82 -3.06
N LYS A 23 17.31 3.11 -2.98
CA LYS A 23 16.37 3.59 -1.96
C LYS A 23 14.91 3.32 -2.31
N LEU A 24 14.54 3.30 -3.59
CA LEU A 24 13.18 2.94 -4.00
C LEU A 24 12.74 1.53 -3.53
N PRO A 25 13.51 0.45 -3.73
CA PRO A 25 13.11 -0.87 -3.24
C PRO A 25 13.15 -0.97 -1.71
N GLU A 26 14.02 -0.21 -1.04
CA GLU A 26 14.08 -0.14 0.42
C GLU A 26 12.81 0.52 1.01
N LEU A 27 12.42 1.68 0.48
CA LEU A 27 11.18 2.38 0.82
C LEU A 27 9.95 1.54 0.49
N GLY A 28 9.93 0.90 -0.67
CA GLY A 28 8.84 0.01 -1.08
C GLY A 28 8.68 -1.20 -0.15
N LYS A 29 9.78 -1.80 0.32
CA LYS A 29 9.73 -2.87 1.33
C LYS A 29 9.18 -2.38 2.66
N ALA A 30 9.66 -1.24 3.17
CA ALA A 30 9.20 -0.67 4.44
C ALA A 30 7.71 -0.29 4.40
N ALA A 31 7.30 0.42 3.34
CA ALA A 31 5.90 0.77 3.12
C ALA A 31 5.05 -0.49 2.92
N GLY A 32 5.51 -1.46 2.12
CA GLY A 32 4.81 -2.71 1.85
C GLY A 32 4.57 -3.55 3.11
N SER A 33 5.56 -3.65 4.00
CA SER A 33 5.40 -4.31 5.30
C SER A 33 4.36 -3.59 6.15
N THR A 34 4.40 -2.26 6.20
CA THR A 34 3.42 -1.45 6.94
C THR A 34 2.00 -1.64 6.40
N LEU A 35 1.81 -1.57 5.07
CA LEU A 35 0.51 -1.81 4.44
C LEU A 35 0.01 -3.24 4.67
N ARG A 36 0.91 -4.23 4.70
CA ARG A 36 0.57 -5.63 4.97
C ARG A 36 0.08 -5.81 6.41
N GLU A 37 0.78 -5.24 7.37
CA GLU A 37 0.37 -5.25 8.78
C GLU A 37 -0.96 -4.53 8.98
N PHE A 38 -1.11 -3.33 8.39
CA PHE A 38 -2.36 -2.57 8.42
C PHE A 38 -3.52 -3.38 7.84
N LYS A 39 -3.34 -4.01 6.67
CA LYS A 39 -4.35 -4.89 6.07
C LYS A 39 -4.75 -6.03 6.99
N ASN A 40 -3.78 -6.68 7.64
CA ASN A 40 -4.04 -7.81 8.53
C ASN A 40 -4.82 -7.37 9.78
N ALA A 41 -4.44 -6.22 10.36
CA ALA A 41 -5.14 -5.65 11.51
C ALA A 41 -6.58 -5.29 11.15
N THR A 42 -6.80 -4.57 10.04
CA THR A 42 -8.14 -4.21 9.58
C THR A 42 -8.99 -5.44 9.25
N LYS A 43 -8.40 -6.50 8.70
CA LYS A 43 -9.12 -7.74 8.43
C LYS A 43 -9.58 -8.44 9.71
N GLY A 44 -8.77 -8.45 10.77
CA GLY A 44 -9.15 -9.00 12.06
C GLY A 44 -10.34 -8.26 12.68
N LEU A 45 -10.34 -6.93 12.59
CA LEU A 45 -11.45 -6.10 13.08
C LEU A 45 -12.74 -6.35 12.29
N ALA A 46 -12.66 -6.41 10.96
CA ALA A 46 -13.83 -6.68 10.12
C ALA A 46 -14.43 -8.08 10.36
N ASP A 47 -13.58 -9.09 10.59
CA ASP A 47 -14.01 -10.48 10.82
C ASP A 47 -14.65 -10.67 12.22
N ASP A 48 -14.26 -9.85 13.22
CA ASP A 48 -14.90 -9.84 14.55
C ASP A 48 -16.29 -9.16 14.49
N ASP A 49 -16.44 -8.05 13.76
CA ASP A 49 -17.74 -7.39 13.52
C ASP A 49 -18.74 -8.33 12.81
N GLU A 50 -18.28 -9.15 11.86
CA GLU A 50 -19.13 -10.12 11.15
C GLU A 50 -19.55 -11.32 12.02
N LYS A 51 -18.71 -11.73 12.98
CA LYS A 51 -19.02 -12.83 13.91
C LYS A 51 -19.99 -12.41 15.01
N GLU A 52 -19.95 -11.15 15.42
CA GLU A 52 -20.84 -10.62 16.46
C GLU A 52 -22.26 -10.41 15.92
N GLN A 53 -22.43 -9.97 14.66
CA GLN A 53 -23.75 -9.82 14.03
C GLN A 53 -24.48 -11.14 13.74
N LYS A 54 -23.77 -12.25 13.51
CA LYS A 54 -24.41 -13.57 13.29
C LYS A 54 -24.96 -14.21 14.57
N LYS A 55 -24.52 -13.78 15.76
CA LYS A 55 -24.97 -14.37 17.03
C LYS A 55 -26.28 -13.78 17.57
N ASP A 56 -26.68 -12.60 17.09
CA ASP A 56 -27.90 -11.91 17.55
C ASP A 56 -29.13 -12.23 16.70
N SER A 57 -28.98 -12.84 15.52
CA SER A 57 -30.10 -13.20 14.62
C SER A 57 -30.69 -14.60 14.86
N ASP A 58 -30.13 -15.38 15.80
CA ASP A 58 -30.58 -16.74 16.14
C ASP A 58 -31.16 -16.84 17.56
N LYS A 59 -31.46 -15.69 18.20
CA LYS A 59 -32.15 -15.61 19.49
C LYS A 59 -33.44 -14.81 19.34
#